data_AF-A0A2M8SWA6-F1
#
_entry.id   AF-A0A2M8SWA6-F1
#
_cell.length_a   1.000
_cell.length_b   1.000
_cell.length_c   1.000
_cell.angle_alpha   90.00
_cell.angle_beta   90.00
_cell.angle_gamma   90.00
#
_symmetry.space_group_name_H-M   'P 1'
#
loop_
_entity.id
_entity.type
_entity.pdbx_description
1 polymer ?
#
loop_
_entity_poly.entity_id
_entity_poly.type
_entity_poly.pdbx_seq_one_letter_code
_entity_poly.pdbx_strand_id
1 'polypeptide(L)' 'MKNHNLVKARKAKGLTQEKLANQLKYKKSTISNWENGYSTPKMEDAFKVAEILGCDIKDLFLNRKGQESHTMIM' A
#
# COMPACT_ATOMS: atom_id res chain seq x y z
N MET A 1 -5.33 -9.47 -2.14
CA MET A 1 -4.52 -9.24 -3.35
C MET A 1 -3.45 -8.22 -3.01
N LYS A 2 -2.20 -8.41 -3.49
CA LYS A 2 -1.05 -7.58 -3.10
C LYS A 2 -1.17 -6.16 -3.66
N ASN A 3 -0.92 -5.16 -2.81
CA ASN A 3 -0.86 -3.75 -3.19
C ASN A 3 0.53 -3.39 -3.74
N HIS A 4 0.72 -3.61 -5.05
CA HIS A 4 1.99 -3.32 -5.72
C HIS A 4 2.32 -1.82 -5.77
N ASN A 5 1.33 -0.94 -5.76
CA ASN A 5 1.55 0.51 -5.84
C ASN A 5 2.14 1.04 -4.54
N LEU A 6 1.61 0.60 -3.39
CA LEU A 6 2.19 0.92 -2.09
C LEU A 6 3.65 0.46 -1.98
N VAL A 7 3.94 -0.76 -2.42
CA VAL A 7 5.32 -1.29 -2.43
C VAL A 7 6.25 -0.43 -3.29
N LYS A 8 5.81 -0.08 -4.50
CA LYS A 8 6.60 0.74 -5.44
C LYS A 8 6.85 2.13 -4.88
N ALA A 9 5.83 2.82 -4.39
CA ALA A 9 5.93 4.16 -3.82
C ALA A 9 6.88 4.18 -2.60
N ARG A 10 6.73 3.21 -1.68
CA ARG A 10 7.63 3.08 -0.53
C ARG A 10 9.09 2.90 -0.94
N LYS A 11 9.36 2.02 -1.91
CA LYS A 11 10.71 1.78 -2.42
C LYS A 11 11.28 3.00 -3.15
N ALA A 12 10.46 3.73 -3.91
CA ALA A 12 10.88 4.96 -4.58
C ALA A 12 11.33 6.05 -3.60
N LYS A 13 10.75 6.08 -2.39
CA LYS A 13 11.21 6.93 -1.27
C LYS A 13 12.40 6.37 -0.49
N GLY A 14 12.97 5.23 -0.89
CA GLY A 14 14.08 4.60 -0.16
C GLY A 14 13.71 4.06 1.23
N LEU A 15 12.42 3.88 1.51
CA LEU A 15 11.94 3.45 2.82
C LEU A 15 11.85 1.93 2.88
N THR A 16 12.28 1.34 4.00
CA THR A 16 11.91 -0.05 4.35
C THR A 16 10.50 -0.08 4.92
N GLN A 17 9.87 -1.26 5.00
CA GLN A 17 8.58 -1.40 5.69
C GLN A 17 8.66 -0.91 7.14
N GLU A 18 9.78 -1.18 7.81
CA GLU A 18 10.03 -0.74 9.19
C GLU A 18 10.18 0.78 9.30
N LYS A 19 10.91 1.42 8.38
CA LYS A 19 11.03 2.89 8.37
C LYS A 19 9.68 3.57 8.16
N LEU A 20 8.86 3.07 7.23
CA LEU A 20 7.51 3.60 7.02
C LEU A 20 6.62 3.37 8.26
N ALA A 21 6.72 2.18 8.86
CA ALA A 21 5.97 1.86 10.08
C ALA A 21 6.34 2.80 11.24
N ASN A 22 7.63 3.05 11.44
CA ASN A 22 8.12 3.94 12.49
C ASN A 22 7.60 5.37 12.33
N GLN A 23 7.57 5.91 11.11
CA GLN A 23 7.01 7.25 10.85
C GLN A 23 5.51 7.32 11.15
N LEU A 24 4.78 6.23 10.91
CA LEU A 24 3.35 6.12 11.19
C LEU A 24 3.02 5.62 12.60
N LYS A 25 4.04 5.37 13.44
CA LYS A 25 3.90 4.77 14.79
C LYS A 25 3.20 3.40 14.78
N TYR A 26 3.43 2.61 13.75
CA TYR A 26 2.96 1.24 13.59
C TYR A 26 4.08 0.21 13.70
N LYS A 27 3.68 -1.06 13.79
CA LYS A 27 4.60 -2.19 13.63
C LYS A 27 4.85 -2.45 12.14
N LYS A 28 6.04 -2.97 11.80
CA LYS A 28 6.38 -3.43 10.43
C LYS A 28 5.30 -4.36 9.85
N SER A 29 4.74 -5.25 10.68
CA SER A 29 3.69 -6.18 10.27
C SER A 29 2.44 -5.49 9.73
N THR A 30 2.08 -4.31 10.26
CA THR A 30 0.96 -3.51 9.75
C THR A 30 1.19 -3.08 8.30
N ILE A 31 2.38 -2.55 7.99
CA ILE A 31 2.74 -2.17 6.63
C ILE A 31 2.79 -3.38 5.71
N SER A 32 3.34 -4.51 6.19
CA SER A 32 3.33 -5.77 5.45
C SER A 32 1.91 -6.23 5.12
N ASN A 33 0.97 -6.10 6.07
CA ASN A 33 -0.43 -6.48 5.86
C ASN A 33 -1.10 -5.59 4.81
N TRP A 34 -0.86 -4.27 4.84
CA TRP A 34 -1.36 -3.35 3.82
C TRP A 34 -0.76 -3.64 2.43
N GLU A 35 0.54 -3.93 2.36
CA GLU A 35 1.21 -4.26 1.11
C GLU A 35 0.75 -5.59 0.53
N ASN A 36 0.40 -6.59 1.36
CA ASN A 36 -0.07 -7.89 0.89
C ASN A 36 -1.60 -7.97 0.75
N GLY A 37 -2.31 -6.93 1.19
CA GLY A 37 -3.78 -6.86 1.15
C GLY A 37 -4.46 -7.76 2.18
N TYR A 38 -3.77 -8.09 3.28
CA TYR A 38 -4.37 -8.78 4.44
C TYR A 38 -5.21 -7.84 5.30
N SER A 39 -4.92 -6.54 5.25
CA SER A 39 -5.74 -5.51 5.86
C SER A 39 -5.65 -4.21 5.06
N THR A 40 -6.59 -3.31 5.27
CA THR A 40 -6.61 -1.97 4.70
C THR A 40 -6.38 -0.93 5.80
N PRO A 41 -5.57 0.11 5.56
CA PRO A 41 -5.46 1.23 6.49
C PRO A 41 -6.81 1.93 6.66
N LYS A 42 -6.99 2.61 7.80
CA LYS A 42 -8.08 3.58 7.94
C LYS A 42 -7.83 4.76 7.01
N MET A 43 -8.88 5.51 6.70
CA MET A 43 -8.79 6.67 5.81
C MET A 43 -7.71 7.66 6.26
N GLU A 44 -7.67 7.98 7.55
CA GLU A 44 -6.65 8.86 8.13
C GLU A 44 -5.22 8.34 7.94
N ASP A 45 -4.99 7.03 8.12
CA ASP A 45 -3.68 6.43 7.95
C ASP A 45 -3.29 6.34 6.48
N ALA A 46 -4.25 6.09 5.60
CA ALA A 46 -4.05 6.09 4.15
C ALA A 46 -3.61 7.49 3.65
N PHE A 47 -4.19 8.56 4.21
CA PHE A 47 -3.73 9.93 3.93
C PHE A 47 -2.31 10.20 4.44
N LYS A 48 -1.98 9.76 5.66
CA LYS A 48 -0.60 9.91 6.19
C LYS A 48 0.41 9.13 5.35
N VAL A 49 0.07 7.92 4.91
CA VAL A 49 0.91 7.13 4.00
C VAL A 49 1.11 7.88 2.69
N ALA A 50 0.04 8.42 2.11
CA ALA A 50 0.10 9.21 0.88
C ALA A 50 1.00 10.45 1.03
N GLU A 51 0.90 11.16 2.15
CA GLU A 51 1.74 12.34 2.46
C GLU A 51 3.23 11.96 2.59
N ILE A 52 3.55 10.94 3.39
CA ILE A 52 4.93 10.45 3.57
C ILE A 52 5.53 10.00 2.23
N LEU A 53 4.71 9.33 1.41
CA LEU A 53 5.13 8.79 0.13
C LEU A 53 5.06 9.82 -1.00
N GLY A 54 4.48 11.00 -0.78
CA GLY A 54 4.28 12.03 -1.80
C GLY A 54 3.51 11.54 -3.02
N CYS A 55 2.48 10.72 -2.81
CA CYS A 55 1.62 10.15 -3.85
C CYS A 55 0.16 10.45 -3.55
N ASP A 56 -0.71 10.38 -4.56
CA ASP A 56 -2.15 10.46 -4.32
C ASP A 56 -2.65 9.17 -3.65
N ILE A 57 -3.56 9.31 -2.67
CA ILE A 57 -4.19 8.18 -1.99
C ILE A 57 -4.86 7.21 -2.98
N LYS A 58 -5.37 7.73 -4.11
CA LYS A 58 -6.00 6.94 -5.17
C LYS A 58 -4.99 6.02 -5.85
N ASP A 59 -3.78 6.49 -6.09
CA ASP A 59 -2.72 5.70 -6.72
C ASP A 59 -2.29 4.54 -5.81
N LEU A 60 -2.28 4.79 -4.49
CA LEU A 60 -1.87 3.81 -3.50
C LEU A 60 -2.96 2.78 -3.17
N PHE A 61 -4.22 3.19 -3.02
CA PHE A 61 -5.27 2.33 -2.45
C PHE A 61 -6.52 2.15 -3.32
N LEU A 62 -6.74 2.97 -4.36
CA LEU A 62 -7.97 2.94 -5.17
C LEU A 62 -7.74 2.51 -6.63
N ASN A 63 -6.48 2.40 -7.06
CA ASN A 63 -6.15 2.02 -8.43
C ASN A 63 -6.41 0.51 -8.66
N ARG A 64 -7.63 0.19 -9.10
CA ARG A 64 -8.06 -1.15 -9.53
C ARG A 64 -7.62 -1.43 -10.98
N LYS A 65 -6.37 -1.19 -11.36
CA LYS A 65 -5.85 -1.73 -12.64
C LYS A 65 -5.32 -3.14 -12.38
N GLY A 66 -6.18 -4.14 -12.57
CA GLY A 66 -5.83 -5.56 -12.46
C GLY A 66 -6.84 -6.43 -11.68
N GLN A 67 -8.14 -6.27 -11.90
CA GLN A 67 -9.09 -7.39 -11.80
C GLN A 67 -9.50 -7.73 -13.24
N GLU A 68 -8.54 -8.15 -14.07
CA GLU A 68 -8.92 -8.98 -15.20
C GLU A 68 -9.26 -10.34 -14.59
N SER A 69 -10.56 -10.59 -14.46
CA SER A 69 -11.10 -11.93 -14.24
C SER A 69 -10.50 -12.82 -15.32
N HIS A 70 -9.53 -13.65 -14.95
CA HIS A 70 -9.15 -14.79 -15.76
C HIS A 70 -10.28 -15.81 -15.63
N THR A 71 -11.40 -15.53 -16.32
CA THR A 71 -12.34 -16.59 -16.69
C THR A 71 -11.59 -17.42 -17.73
N MET A 72 -10.89 -18.45 -17.28
CA MET A 72 -10.59 -19.57 -18.17
C MET A 72 -11.92 -20.26 -18.46
N ILE A 73 -12.57 -19.87 -19.56
CA ILE A 73 -13.35 -20.82 -20.34
C ILE A 73 -12.35 -21.47 -21.28
N MET A 74 -11.94 -22.69 -20.93
CA MET A 74 -11.61 -23.76 -21.87
C MET A 74 -12.27 -25.03 -21.35
#